data_AF-A0A453DF62-F1
#
_entry.id   AF-A0A453DF62-F1
#
_cell.length_a   1.000
_cell.length_b   1.000
_cell.length_c   1.000
_cell.angle_alpha   90.00
_cell.angle_beta   90.00
_cell.angle_gamma   90.00
#
_symmetry.space_group_name_H-M   'P 1'
#
loop_
_entity.id
_entity.type
_entity.pdbx_description
1 polymer ?
#
loop_
_entity_poly.entity_id
_entity_poly.type
_entity_poly.pdbx_seq_one_letter_code
_entity_poly.pdbx_strand_id
1 'polypeptide(L)'
;WNLITYGAGLLDSSLPEEYAAGGRVLTMLIDKDVPLQVRRLLIRSPRQRIQKLIGTLAWRSPADQEMIWLAARIVEHLASDLNLAHFPGALECISSLLNHKILHLPFVPGQREDGEGIDKDLLLPGLRILENLAHDTTNCTLIYNSKGLLSKIVAPVSSNEFVEDIKSSVSQTPPDTLEDFVMRLKKMVEDNMYATPACWRLQR
;
A
#
# COMPACT_ATOMS: atom_id res chain seq x y z
N TRP A 1 -25.13 2.88 16.31
CA TRP A 1 -24.44 2.59 15.04
C TRP A 1 -23.88 3.88 14.48
N ASN A 2 -22.60 3.89 14.09
CA ASN A 2 -21.97 5.02 13.40
C ASN A 2 -21.39 4.56 12.05
N LEU A 3 -21.04 5.51 11.18
CA LEU A 3 -20.55 5.22 9.82
C LEU A 3 -19.29 4.33 9.83
N ILE A 4 -18.43 4.43 10.84
CA ILE A 4 -17.24 3.57 10.97
C ILE A 4 -17.66 2.10 11.19
N THR A 5 -18.54 1.84 12.17
CA THR A 5 -19.05 0.48 12.42
C THR A 5 -19.79 -0.10 11.22
N TYR A 6 -20.56 0.75 10.50
CA TYR A 6 -21.24 0.38 9.26
C TYR A 6 -20.26 -0.04 8.17
N GLY A 7 -19.31 0.84 7.84
CA GLY A 7 -18.30 0.55 6.82
C GLY A 7 -17.46 -0.69 7.18
N ALA A 8 -17.07 -0.84 8.44
CA ALA A 8 -16.32 -2.01 8.90
C ALA A 8 -17.12 -3.31 8.83
N GLY A 9 -18.44 -3.28 9.08
CA GLY A 9 -19.32 -4.45 8.93
C GLY A 9 -19.47 -4.88 7.47
N LEU A 10 -19.55 -3.91 6.55
CA LEU A 10 -19.61 -4.20 5.11
C LEU A 10 -18.33 -4.85 4.56
N LEU A 11 -17.18 -4.64 5.20
CA LEU A 11 -15.94 -5.31 4.81
C LEU A 11 -16.02 -6.85 4.94
N ASP A 12 -16.95 -7.37 5.73
CA ASP A 12 -17.16 -8.81 5.89
C ASP A 12 -18.01 -9.41 4.76
N SER A 13 -18.72 -8.59 3.98
CA SER A 13 -19.66 -9.04 2.94
C SER A 13 -18.96 -9.78 1.79
N SER A 14 -19.62 -10.81 1.26
CA SER A 14 -19.21 -11.48 0.02
C SER A 14 -19.73 -10.77 -1.24
N LEU A 15 -20.65 -9.82 -1.11
CA LEU A 15 -21.19 -9.05 -2.23
C LEU A 15 -20.19 -7.94 -2.60
N PRO A 16 -19.69 -7.88 -3.85
CA PRO A 16 -18.71 -6.88 -4.27
C PRO A 16 -19.16 -5.44 -4.02
N GLU A 17 -20.44 -5.14 -4.24
CA GLU A 17 -21.00 -3.80 -4.11
C GLU A 17 -21.01 -3.33 -2.64
N GLU A 18 -21.38 -4.23 -1.73
CA GLU A 18 -21.34 -3.97 -0.29
C GLU A 18 -19.91 -3.83 0.19
N TYR A 19 -19.01 -4.71 -0.25
CA TYR A 19 -17.59 -4.67 0.10
C TYR A 19 -16.96 -3.33 -0.33
N ALA A 20 -17.21 -2.90 -1.57
CA ALA A 20 -16.77 -1.62 -2.09
C ALA A 20 -17.43 -0.43 -1.37
N ALA A 21 -18.72 -0.50 -1.04
CA ALA A 21 -19.40 0.54 -0.26
C ALA A 21 -18.77 0.71 1.14
N GLY A 22 -18.41 -0.40 1.80
CA GLY A 22 -17.66 -0.39 3.05
C GLY A 22 -16.30 0.28 2.90
N GLY A 23 -15.57 -0.09 1.85
CA GLY A 23 -14.30 0.53 1.48
C GLY A 23 -14.42 2.04 1.27
N ARG A 24 -15.39 2.51 0.48
CA ARG A 24 -15.63 3.93 0.21
C ARG A 24 -15.89 4.73 1.48
N VAL A 25 -16.76 4.24 2.36
CA VAL A 25 -17.09 4.91 3.63
C VAL A 25 -15.84 5.03 4.49
N LEU A 26 -15.07 3.95 4.65
CA LEU A 26 -13.88 3.95 5.50
C LEU A 26 -12.79 4.85 4.93
N THR A 27 -12.52 4.79 3.62
CA THR A 27 -11.54 5.67 2.96
C THR A 27 -11.95 7.15 3.07
N MET A 28 -13.22 7.48 2.87
CA MET A 28 -13.73 8.85 3.08
C MET A 28 -13.47 9.34 4.51
N LEU A 29 -13.73 8.50 5.51
CA LEU A 29 -13.53 8.85 6.92
C LEU A 29 -12.05 8.96 7.29
N ILE A 30 -11.18 8.17 6.65
CA ILE A 30 -9.72 8.29 6.78
C ILE A 30 -9.24 9.63 6.22
N ASP A 31 -9.71 10.00 5.02
CA ASP A 31 -9.20 11.17 4.30
C ASP A 31 -9.75 12.50 4.82
N LYS A 32 -10.99 12.53 5.36
CA LYS A 32 -11.73 13.80 5.54
C LYS A 32 -12.27 14.06 6.94
N ASP A 33 -12.25 13.09 7.86
CA ASP A 33 -13.03 13.22 9.09
C ASP A 33 -12.31 12.67 10.33
N VAL A 34 -12.24 11.35 10.48
CA VAL A 34 -11.89 10.70 11.76
C VAL A 34 -10.89 9.54 11.60
N PRO A 35 -9.70 9.77 11.01
CA PRO A 35 -8.72 8.72 10.69
C PRO A 35 -8.33 7.87 11.90
N LEU A 36 -8.10 8.49 13.07
CA LEU A 36 -7.71 7.78 14.28
C LEU A 36 -8.80 6.83 14.79
N GLN A 37 -10.08 7.19 14.63
CA GLN A 37 -11.18 6.35 15.09
C GLN A 37 -11.38 5.14 14.18
N VAL A 38 -11.22 5.33 12.86
CA VAL A 38 -11.22 4.24 11.88
C VAL A 38 -10.10 3.24 12.19
N ARG A 39 -8.88 3.74 12.37
CA ARG A 39 -7.72 2.92 12.76
C ARG A 39 -7.99 2.15 14.05
N ARG A 40 -8.43 2.86 15.10
CA ARG A 40 -8.69 2.30 16.43
C ARG A 40 -9.71 1.16 16.40
N LEU A 41 -10.73 1.27 15.56
CA LEU A 41 -11.78 0.27 15.39
C LEU A 41 -11.30 -0.93 14.57
N LEU A 42 -10.64 -0.70 13.44
CA LEU A 42 -10.19 -1.77 12.56
C LEU A 42 -9.09 -2.63 13.21
N ILE A 43 -8.15 -2.04 13.94
CA ILE A 43 -7.11 -2.80 14.66
C ILE A 43 -7.71 -3.69 15.77
N ARG A 44 -8.85 -3.31 16.37
CA ARG A 44 -9.57 -4.13 17.36
C ARG A 44 -10.56 -5.12 16.74
N SER A 45 -10.73 -5.08 15.41
CA SER A 45 -11.65 -5.94 14.69
C SER A 45 -11.07 -7.35 14.50
N PRO A 46 -11.89 -8.35 14.13
CA PRO A 46 -11.38 -9.68 13.80
C PRO A 46 -10.28 -9.61 12.73
N ARG A 47 -9.15 -10.27 12.99
CA ARG A 47 -7.98 -10.32 12.11
C ARG A 47 -8.32 -10.66 10.66
N GLN A 48 -9.32 -11.51 10.44
CA GLN A 48 -9.76 -11.95 9.11
C GLN A 48 -10.20 -10.79 8.22
N ARG A 49 -10.73 -9.70 8.80
CA ARG A 49 -11.11 -8.51 8.05
C ARG A 49 -9.90 -7.82 7.42
N ILE A 50 -8.83 -7.65 8.20
CA ILE A 50 -7.57 -7.08 7.72
C ILE A 50 -6.89 -8.06 6.75
N GLN A 51 -6.89 -9.36 7.04
CA GLN A 51 -6.37 -10.37 6.12
C GLN A 51 -7.09 -10.35 4.76
N LYS A 52 -8.41 -10.15 4.75
CA LYS A 52 -9.21 -10.02 3.52
C LYS A 52 -8.82 -8.78 2.73
N LEU A 53 -8.70 -7.62 3.38
CA LEU A 53 -8.18 -6.38 2.75
C LEU A 53 -6.79 -6.58 2.15
N ILE A 54 -5.88 -7.23 2.87
CA ILE A 54 -4.52 -7.56 2.37
C ILE A 54 -4.62 -8.47 1.15
N GLY A 55 -5.45 -9.51 1.20
CA GLY A 55 -5.66 -10.43 0.07
C GLY A 55 -6.25 -9.73 -1.16
N THR A 56 -7.08 -8.71 -0.97
CA THR A 56 -7.63 -7.87 -2.05
C THR A 56 -6.52 -7.14 -2.83
N LEU A 57 -5.37 -6.83 -2.23
CA LEU A 57 -4.25 -6.17 -2.93
C LEU A 57 -3.68 -7.03 -4.07
N ALA A 58 -3.85 -8.35 -3.99
CA ALA A 58 -3.40 -9.30 -5.00
C ALA A 58 -4.41 -9.50 -6.15
N TRP A 59 -5.59 -8.88 -6.11
CA TRP A 59 -6.60 -9.01 -7.18
C TRP A 59 -6.15 -8.30 -8.45
N ARG A 60 -6.58 -8.81 -9.62
CA ARG A 60 -6.09 -8.34 -10.92
C ARG A 60 -7.16 -8.09 -11.97
N SER A 61 -8.43 -8.31 -11.62
CA SER A 61 -9.53 -8.01 -12.53
C SER A 61 -9.68 -6.50 -12.68
N PRO A 62 -9.85 -5.97 -13.90
CA PRO A 62 -10.19 -4.56 -14.10
C PRO A 62 -11.48 -4.16 -13.37
N ALA A 63 -12.44 -5.09 -13.21
CA ALA A 63 -13.68 -4.85 -12.48
C ALA A 63 -13.46 -4.59 -10.98
N ASP A 64 -12.32 -5.04 -10.43
CA ASP A 64 -11.98 -4.94 -9.02
C ASP A 64 -11.10 -3.72 -8.69
N GLN A 65 -10.73 -2.92 -9.69
CA GLN A 65 -9.71 -1.87 -9.55
C GLN A 65 -10.07 -0.83 -8.49
N GLU A 66 -11.35 -0.48 -8.37
CA GLU A 66 -11.82 0.40 -7.31
C GLU A 66 -11.52 -0.20 -5.92
N MET A 67 -11.87 -1.46 -5.71
CA MET A 67 -11.71 -2.12 -4.43
C MET A 67 -10.25 -2.39 -4.09
N ILE A 68 -9.39 -2.68 -5.08
CA ILE A 68 -7.94 -2.79 -4.89
C ILE A 68 -7.39 -1.47 -4.35
N TRP A 69 -7.78 -0.35 -4.95
CA TRP A 69 -7.36 0.97 -4.49
C TRP A 69 -7.88 1.30 -3.08
N LEU A 70 -9.16 1.02 -2.80
CA LEU A 70 -9.75 1.24 -1.48
C LEU A 70 -9.04 0.40 -0.42
N ALA A 71 -8.75 -0.87 -0.72
CA ALA A 71 -8.02 -1.76 0.17
C ALA A 71 -6.60 -1.26 0.41
N ALA A 72 -5.88 -0.83 -0.65
CA ALA A 72 -4.54 -0.26 -0.51
C ALA A 72 -4.53 0.96 0.41
N ARG A 73 -5.51 1.87 0.25
CA ARG A 73 -5.64 3.07 1.09
C ARG A 73 -5.94 2.74 2.56
N ILE A 74 -6.82 1.77 2.81
CA ILE A 74 -7.13 1.32 4.18
C ILE A 74 -5.93 0.60 4.80
N VAL A 75 -5.26 -0.29 4.07
CA VAL A 75 -4.08 -1.02 4.57
C VAL A 75 -2.91 -0.07 4.82
N GLU A 76 -2.66 0.91 3.96
CA GLU A 76 -1.70 1.99 4.17
C GLU A 76 -1.95 2.68 5.51
N HIS A 77 -3.22 3.02 5.79
CA HIS A 77 -3.62 3.68 7.04
C HIS A 77 -3.46 2.81 8.28
N LEU A 78 -3.48 1.49 8.15
CA LEU A 78 -3.33 0.54 9.26
C LEU A 78 -1.88 0.05 9.45
N ALA A 79 -1.04 0.15 8.43
CA ALA A 79 0.24 -0.53 8.31
C ALA A 79 1.18 -0.37 9.53
N SER A 80 1.22 0.83 10.12
CA SER A 80 2.05 1.10 11.32
C SER A 80 1.67 0.29 12.56
N ASP A 81 0.46 -0.26 12.59
CA ASP A 81 -0.10 -1.02 13.70
C ASP A 81 -0.17 -2.53 13.40
N LEU A 82 0.31 -2.97 12.23
CA LEU A 82 0.28 -4.36 11.81
C LEU A 82 1.59 -5.10 12.15
N ASN A 83 1.47 -6.37 12.53
CA ASN A 83 2.58 -7.30 12.64
C ASN A 83 2.44 -8.37 11.56
N LEU A 84 3.39 -8.42 10.62
CA LEU A 84 3.36 -9.32 9.47
C LEU A 84 3.31 -10.81 9.85
N ALA A 85 3.83 -11.19 11.01
CA ALA A 85 3.75 -12.57 11.51
C ALA A 85 2.30 -13.04 11.69
N HIS A 86 1.35 -12.12 11.88
CA HIS A 86 -0.07 -12.42 11.98
C HIS A 86 -0.79 -12.46 10.62
N PHE A 87 -0.14 -12.08 9.53
CA PHE A 87 -0.76 -11.96 8.20
C PHE A 87 0.06 -12.73 7.15
N PRO A 88 -0.06 -14.06 7.09
CA PRO A 88 0.65 -14.84 6.08
C PRO A 88 0.25 -14.39 4.67
N GLY A 89 1.22 -14.36 3.76
CA GLY A 89 1.01 -13.92 2.38
C GLY A 89 0.97 -12.40 2.19
N ALA A 90 1.09 -11.60 3.26
CA ALA A 90 0.94 -10.15 3.17
C ALA A 90 2.00 -9.49 2.28
N LEU A 91 3.27 -9.92 2.40
CA LEU A 91 4.35 -9.35 1.60
C LEU A 91 4.19 -9.69 0.12
N GLU A 92 3.69 -10.87 -0.22
CA GLU A 92 3.37 -11.26 -1.60
C GLU A 92 2.25 -10.37 -2.15
N CYS A 93 1.19 -10.14 -1.37
CA CYS A 93 0.09 -9.26 -1.75
C CYS A 93 0.54 -7.80 -1.93
N ILE A 94 1.40 -7.28 -1.05
CA ILE A 94 1.92 -5.90 -1.14
C ILE A 94 2.92 -5.78 -2.30
N SER A 95 3.85 -6.73 -2.43
CA SER A 95 4.82 -6.83 -3.55
C SER A 95 4.14 -6.83 -4.91
N SER A 96 2.91 -7.36 -4.94
CA SER A 96 2.09 -7.41 -6.13
C SER A 96 1.69 -6.01 -6.64
N LEU A 97 1.49 -5.03 -5.75
CA LEU A 97 1.18 -3.64 -6.11
C LEU A 97 2.38 -2.98 -6.83
N LEU A 98 3.59 -3.36 -6.43
CA LEU A 98 4.84 -2.85 -7.02
C LEU A 98 5.21 -3.50 -8.37
N ASN A 99 4.47 -4.54 -8.79
CA ASN A 99 4.70 -5.19 -10.08
C ASN A 99 4.15 -4.39 -11.26
N HIS A 100 3.45 -3.28 -11.00
CA HIS A 100 3.11 -2.35 -12.06
C HIS A 100 4.39 -1.70 -12.56
N LYS A 101 4.99 -2.36 -13.56
CA LYS A 101 5.53 -1.62 -14.71
C LYS A 101 4.49 -0.55 -15.00
N ILE A 102 4.95 0.68 -15.11
CA ILE A 102 4.33 1.75 -15.88
C ILE A 102 3.91 1.10 -17.20
N LEU A 103 2.72 0.51 -17.21
CA LEU A 103 2.08 0.02 -18.40
C LEU A 103 1.48 1.29 -18.94
N HIS A 104 2.37 2.06 -19.57
CA HIS A 104 2.06 2.81 -20.76
C HIS A 104 1.45 1.81 -21.76
N LEU A 105 0.22 1.36 -21.51
CA LEU A 105 -0.61 0.89 -22.58
C LEU A 105 -0.81 2.13 -23.45
N PRO A 106 -0.58 2.05 -24.77
CA PRO A 106 -0.97 3.13 -25.64
C PRO A 106 -2.46 3.35 -25.41
N PHE A 107 -2.81 4.57 -25.01
CA PHE A 107 -4.15 5.11 -25.09
C PHE A 107 -4.80 4.60 -26.39
N VAL A 108 -5.84 3.76 -26.28
CA VAL A 108 -6.67 3.35 -27.42
C VAL A 108 -7.85 4.31 -27.41
N PRO A 109 -7.90 5.32 -28.30
CA PRO A 109 -9.07 6.17 -28.41
C PRO A 109 -10.17 5.36 -29.09
N GLY A 110 -11.27 5.05 -28.38
CA GLY A 110 -12.38 4.35 -29.01
C GLY A 110 -13.53 3.83 -28.15
N GLN A 111 -13.47 3.87 -26.82
CA GLN A 111 -14.62 3.50 -25.98
C GLN A 111 -15.07 4.69 -25.13
N ARG A 112 -16.15 5.31 -25.62
CA ARG A 112 -17.05 6.29 -24.96
C ARG A 112 -17.68 5.65 -23.71
N GLU A 113 -18.14 6.32 -22.66
CA GLU A 113 -18.39 7.72 -22.28
C GLU A 113 -18.59 7.62 -20.73
N ASP A 114 -18.27 8.67 -19.96
CA ASP A 114 -18.71 8.88 -18.57
C ASP A 114 -18.01 8.08 -17.45
N GLY A 115 -16.70 8.24 -17.33
CA GLY A 115 -16.00 7.83 -16.12
C GLY A 115 -14.54 8.18 -16.27
N GLU A 116 -14.11 9.22 -15.58
CA GLU A 116 -12.70 9.49 -15.35
C GLU A 116 -12.13 8.28 -14.60
N GLY A 117 -11.74 7.25 -15.37
CA GLY A 117 -11.01 6.10 -14.88
C GLY A 117 -9.66 6.64 -14.47
N ILE A 118 -9.59 7.18 -13.26
CA ILE A 118 -8.33 7.53 -12.64
C ILE A 118 -7.58 6.21 -12.61
N ASP A 119 -6.56 6.09 -13.45
CA ASP A 119 -5.53 5.08 -13.28
C ASP A 119 -4.86 5.38 -11.95
N LYS A 120 -5.48 4.91 -10.86
CA LYS A 120 -5.06 5.24 -9.52
C LYS A 120 -3.80 4.45 -9.27
N ASP A 121 -2.67 5.12 -9.39
CA ASP A 121 -1.36 4.52 -9.16
C ASP A 121 -1.32 3.77 -7.82
N LEU A 122 -1.05 2.47 -7.91
CA LEU A 122 -0.93 1.56 -6.77
C LEU A 122 0.50 1.46 -6.25
N LEU A 123 1.47 1.99 -7.01
CA LEU A 123 2.88 1.98 -6.64
C LEU A 123 3.11 2.79 -5.36
N LEU A 124 2.60 4.03 -5.32
CA LEU A 124 2.77 4.90 -4.15
C LEU A 124 2.11 4.33 -2.88
N PRO A 125 0.82 3.90 -2.88
CA PRO A 125 0.25 3.20 -1.73
C PRO A 125 1.04 1.95 -1.32
N GLY A 126 1.51 1.16 -2.29
CA GLY A 126 2.33 -0.03 -2.04
C GLY A 126 3.64 0.29 -1.30
N LEU A 127 4.36 1.34 -1.72
CA LEU A 127 5.58 1.78 -1.06
C LEU A 127 5.32 2.35 0.34
N ARG A 128 4.24 3.11 0.53
CA ARG A 128 3.85 3.64 1.85
C ARG A 128 3.43 2.55 2.83
N ILE A 129 2.77 1.50 2.37
CA ILE A 129 2.48 0.33 3.20
C ILE A 129 3.79 -0.27 3.72
N LEU A 130 4.78 -0.48 2.85
CA LEU A 130 6.08 -1.06 3.24
C LEU A 130 6.85 -0.16 4.19
N GLU A 131 6.88 1.15 3.94
CA GLU A 131 7.52 2.13 4.83
C GLU A 131 6.87 2.13 6.22
N ASN A 132 5.53 2.19 6.28
CA ASN A 132 4.80 2.17 7.55
C ASN A 132 4.99 0.86 8.32
N LEU A 133 5.06 -0.28 7.63
CA LEU A 133 5.34 -1.59 8.25
C LEU A 133 6.76 -1.64 8.81
N ALA A 134 7.73 -1.03 8.13
CA ALA A 134 9.15 -1.07 8.49
C ALA A 134 9.49 -0.23 9.74
N HIS A 135 8.57 0.57 10.27
CA HIS A 135 8.71 1.18 11.59
C HIS A 135 8.85 0.15 12.72
N ASP A 136 8.32 -1.06 12.53
CA ASP A 136 8.59 -2.21 13.41
C ASP A 136 9.82 -2.98 12.91
N THR A 137 10.77 -3.25 13.81
CA THR A 137 12.05 -3.89 13.46
C THR A 137 11.90 -5.34 13.00
N THR A 138 10.89 -6.06 13.51
CA THR A 138 10.61 -7.44 13.11
C THR A 138 10.03 -7.45 11.69
N ASN A 139 9.06 -6.58 11.41
CA ASN A 139 8.51 -6.39 10.07
C ASN A 139 9.58 -5.95 9.07
N CYS A 140 10.45 -5.00 9.45
CA CYS A 140 11.55 -4.52 8.62
C CYS A 140 12.47 -5.67 8.20
N THR A 141 12.81 -6.55 9.15
CA THR A 141 13.60 -7.76 8.88
C THR A 141 12.90 -8.71 7.90
N LEU A 142 11.58 -8.89 8.01
CA LEU A 142 10.80 -9.72 7.08
C LEU A 142 10.74 -9.11 5.66
N ILE A 143 10.55 -7.79 5.57
CA ILE A 143 10.55 -7.05 4.29
C ILE A 143 11.91 -7.21 3.60
N TYR A 144 13.00 -7.03 4.32
CA TYR A 144 14.35 -7.18 3.79
C TYR A 144 14.63 -8.58 3.27
N ASN A 145 14.25 -9.61 4.03
CA ASN A 145 14.48 -11.01 3.66
C ASN A 145 13.55 -11.51 2.55
N SER A 146 12.54 -10.73 2.15
CA SER A 146 11.61 -11.12 1.09
C SER A 146 12.27 -11.05 -0.29
N LYS A 147 12.44 -12.22 -0.91
CA LYS A 147 13.11 -12.37 -2.20
C LYS A 147 12.50 -11.47 -3.29
N GLY A 148 13.35 -10.63 -3.88
CA GLY A 148 12.97 -9.76 -5.00
C GLY A 148 12.06 -8.58 -4.64
N LEU A 149 11.72 -8.38 -3.37
CA LEU A 149 10.95 -7.22 -2.92
C LEU A 149 11.80 -5.95 -2.93
N LEU A 150 13.03 -6.03 -2.41
CA LEU A 150 13.95 -4.88 -2.38
C LEU A 150 14.21 -4.30 -3.78
N SER A 151 14.40 -5.14 -4.80
CA SER A 151 14.59 -4.66 -6.18
C SER A 151 13.39 -3.87 -6.71
N LYS A 152 12.17 -4.20 -6.27
CA LYS A 152 10.95 -3.47 -6.64
C LYS A 152 10.77 -2.17 -5.88
N ILE A 153 11.38 -2.05 -4.69
CA ILE A 153 11.41 -0.80 -3.92
C ILE A 153 12.50 0.13 -4.50
N VAL A 154 13.69 -0.40 -4.76
CA VAL A 154 14.86 0.37 -5.19
C VAL A 154 14.67 0.96 -6.60
N ALA A 155 14.13 0.19 -7.54
CA ALA A 155 13.97 0.64 -8.93
C ALA A 155 13.20 1.98 -9.06
N PRO A 156 11.99 2.15 -8.48
CA PRO A 156 11.27 3.42 -8.54
C PRO A 156 11.94 4.53 -7.70
N VAL A 157 12.42 4.23 -6.50
CA VAL A 157 13.04 5.22 -5.59
C VAL A 157 14.37 5.78 -6.12
N SER A 158 15.03 5.06 -7.03
CA SER A 158 16.26 5.49 -7.70
C SER A 158 16.01 6.25 -9.01
N SER A 159 14.77 6.29 -9.49
CA SER A 159 14.39 7.02 -10.70
C SER A 159 13.99 8.45 -10.36
N ASN A 160 14.61 9.44 -11.02
CA ASN A 160 14.21 10.84 -10.88
C ASN A 160 12.79 11.08 -11.44
N GLU A 161 12.33 10.28 -12.41
CA GLU A 161 11.00 10.38 -13.02
C GLU A 161 9.89 10.11 -12.00
N PHE A 162 10.02 9.05 -11.20
CA PHE A 162 9.07 8.71 -10.15
C PHE A 162 8.96 9.81 -9.08
N VAL A 163 10.10 10.41 -8.71
CA VAL A 163 10.13 11.50 -7.73
C VAL A 163 9.37 12.72 -8.25
N GLU A 164 9.54 13.07 -9.54
CA GLU A 164 8.83 14.19 -10.16
C GLU A 164 7.32 13.89 -10.38
N ASP A 165 6.95 12.67 -10.75
CA ASP A 165 5.56 12.24 -10.90
C ASP A 165 4.77 12.34 -9.58
N ILE A 166 5.39 11.94 -8.45
CA ILE A 166 4.75 12.11 -7.14
C ILE A 166 4.60 13.60 -6.79
N LYS A 167 5.63 14.43 -7.04
CA LYS A 167 5.55 15.88 -6.77
C LYS A 167 4.39 16.53 -7.54
N SER A 168 4.16 16.11 -8.78
CA SER A 168 3.06 16.64 -9.59
C SER A 168 1.67 16.16 -9.14
N SER A 169 1.58 14.92 -8.65
CA SER A 169 0.33 14.29 -8.21
C SER A 169 -0.11 14.72 -6.81
N VAL A 170 0.84 15.12 -5.96
CA VAL A 170 0.59 15.44 -4.56
C VAL A 170 0.57 16.96 -4.35
N SER A 171 -0.49 17.61 -4.81
CA SER A 171 -0.75 19.04 -4.60
C SER A 171 -1.15 19.40 -3.15
N GLN A 172 -1.07 18.46 -2.20
CA GLN A 172 -1.58 18.64 -0.82
C GLN A 172 -0.68 18.12 0.32
N THR A 173 0.52 17.58 0.06
CA THR A 173 1.50 17.30 1.14
C THR A 173 2.72 18.21 1.00
N PRO A 174 3.25 18.75 2.11
CA PRO A 174 4.43 19.60 2.07
C PRO A 174 5.61 18.88 1.37
N PRO A 175 6.39 19.56 0.51
CA PRO A 175 7.53 18.99 -0.23
C PRO A 175 8.49 18.19 0.67
N ASP A 176 8.70 18.69 1.90
CA ASP A 176 9.57 18.08 2.90
C ASP A 176 9.18 16.63 3.23
N THR A 177 7.88 16.28 3.16
CA THR A 177 7.40 14.92 3.50
C THR A 177 7.72 13.87 2.44
N LEU A 178 7.84 14.27 1.17
CA LEU A 178 8.16 13.36 0.07
C LEU A 178 9.65 13.03 0.02
N GLU A 179 10.49 14.06 0.16
CA GLU A 179 11.94 13.86 0.25
C GLU A 179 12.28 13.03 1.49
N ASP A 180 11.65 13.32 2.64
CA ASP A 180 11.77 12.50 3.85
C ASP A 180 11.31 11.05 3.62
N PHE A 181 10.25 10.85 2.84
CA PHE A 181 9.76 9.50 2.50
C PHE A 181 10.76 8.73 1.64
N VAL A 182 11.26 9.36 0.56
CA VAL A 182 12.29 8.77 -0.31
C VAL A 182 13.56 8.47 0.48
N MET A 183 13.98 9.39 1.35
CA MET A 183 15.14 9.20 2.22
C MET A 183 14.94 8.08 3.24
N ARG A 184 13.74 7.93 3.81
CA ARG A 184 13.41 6.80 4.69
C ARG A 184 13.46 5.47 3.97
N LEU A 185 12.92 5.38 2.75
CA LEU A 185 13.01 4.16 1.93
C LEU A 185 14.47 3.83 1.55
N LYS A 186 15.26 4.83 1.14
CA LYS A 186 16.70 4.64 0.85
C LYS A 186 17.46 4.17 2.08
N LYS A 187 17.27 4.84 3.21
CA LYS A 187 17.88 4.46 4.49
C LYS A 187 17.49 3.05 4.92
N MET A 188 16.20 2.70 4.79
CA MET A 188 15.73 1.34 5.07
C MET A 188 16.45 0.31 4.19
N VAL A 189 16.70 0.59 2.91
CA VAL A 189 17.45 -0.31 2.04
C VAL A 189 18.94 -0.37 2.43
N GLU A 190 19.57 0.77 2.69
CA GLU A 190 20.99 0.89 3.04
C GLU A 190 21.31 0.20 4.37
N ASP A 191 20.61 0.56 5.45
CA ASP A 191 20.83 0.02 6.79
C ASP A 191 20.76 -1.51 6.79
N ASN A 192 19.86 -2.08 5.98
CA ASN A 192 19.72 -3.53 5.87
C ASN A 192 20.68 -4.17 4.85
N MET A 193 21.13 -3.46 3.80
CA MET A 193 22.15 -3.95 2.87
C MET A 193 23.50 -4.18 3.57
N TYR A 194 23.86 -3.34 4.54
CA TYR A 194 25.11 -3.43 5.28
C TYR A 194 25.02 -4.23 6.58
N ALA A 195 23.83 -4.64 7.02
CA ALA A 195 23.61 -5.39 8.25
C ALA A 195 23.79 -6.92 8.13
N THR A 196 23.97 -7.48 6.93
CA THR A 196 24.15 -8.95 6.79
C THR A 196 25.59 -9.39 7.11
N PRO A 197 25.81 -10.31 8.09
CA PRO A 197 27.13 -10.86 8.39
C PRO A 197 27.77 -11.65 7.23
N ALA A 198 26.98 -12.01 6.21
CA ALA A 198 27.43 -12.79 5.06
C ALA A 198 28.35 -12.00 4.11
N CYS A 199 28.23 -10.67 4.06
CA CYS A 199 29.11 -9.83 3.23
C CYS A 199 30.55 -9.72 3.76
N TRP A 200 30.83 -10.20 4.98
CA TRP A 200 32.18 -10.22 5.56
C TRP A 200 33.06 -11.40 5.11
N ARG A 201 32.53 -12.36 4.32
CA ARG A 201 33.28 -13.56 3.92
C ARG A 201 33.80 -13.60 2.49
N LEU A 202 33.58 -12.56 1.68
CA LEU A 202 34.10 -12.48 0.31
C LEU A 202 35.19 -11.42 0.10
N GLN A 203 35.80 -10.93 1.18
CA GLN A 203 36.93 -9.98 1.13
C GLN A 203 38.16 -10.43 1.94
N ARG A 204 38.45 -11.73 1.98
CA ARG A 204 39.80 -12.24 2.30
C ARG A 204 40.23 -13.30 1.32
#